data_AF-A0A7Y6XQJ9-F1
#
_entry.id   AF-A0A7Y6XQJ9-F1
#
_cell.length_a   1.000
_cell.length_b   1.000
_cell.length_c   1.000
_cell.angle_alpha   90.00
_cell.angle_beta   90.00
_cell.angle_gamma   90.00
#
_symmetry.space_group_name_H-M   'P 1'
#
loop_
_entity.id
_entity.type
_entity.pdbx_description
1 polymer ?
#
loop_
_entity_poly.entity_id
_entity_poly.type
_entity_poly.pdbx_seq_one_letter_code
_entity_poly.pdbx_strand_id
1 'polypeptide(L)' 'MVKDIHYILDINTLNKETGFDRISLNDIIKVSLRTTKPIMSDSYRKNRSTGAIILVDESTNETVAAGMVV' A
#
# COMPACT_ATOMS: atom_id res chain seq x y z
N MET A 1 10.57 2.70 2.16
CA MET A 1 10.25 2.67 3.61
C MET A 1 8.85 3.22 3.82
N VAL A 2 8.04 2.57 4.65
CA VAL A 2 6.71 3.07 5.04
C VAL A 2 6.90 4.32 5.91
N LYS A 3 6.28 5.43 5.51
CA LYS A 3 6.35 6.71 6.24
C LYS A 3 5.24 6.82 7.26
N ASP A 4 4.04 6.39 6.87
CA ASP A 4 2.84 6.55 7.66
C ASP A 4 1.78 5.54 7.19
N ILE A 5 0.95 5.07 8.12
CA ILE A 5 -0.21 4.21 7.84
C ILE A 5 -1.43 5.00 8.29
N HIS A 6 -2.22 5.46 7.34
CA HIS A 6 -3.34 6.37 7.59
C HIS A 6 -4.52 5.66 8.24
N TYR A 7 -4.90 4.51 7.69
CA TYR A 7 -6.00 3.69 8.19
C TYR A 7 -5.96 2.27 7.62
N ILE A 8 -6.60 1.35 8.31
CA ILE A 8 -7.02 0.03 7.79
C ILE A 8 -8.49 0.15 7.36
N LEU A 9 -8.83 -0.45 6.22
CA LEU A 9 -10.20 -0.51 5.72
C LEU A 9 -10.80 -1.87 6.11
N ASP A 10 -11.84 -1.86 6.93
CA ASP A 10 -12.64 -3.05 7.16
C ASP A 10 -13.45 -3.36 5.89
N ILE A 11 -13.21 -4.52 5.29
CA ILE A 11 -13.86 -4.95 4.05
C ILE A 11 -15.36 -5.23 4.20
N ASN A 12 -15.83 -5.51 5.41
CA ASN A 12 -17.23 -5.85 5.67
C ASN A 12 -18.06 -4.58 5.88
N THR A 13 -17.49 -3.59 6.56
CA THR A 13 -18.21 -2.35 6.94
C THR A 13 -17.80 -1.13 6.11
N LEU A 14 -16.68 -1.21 5.39
CA LEU A 14 -16.02 -0.11 4.69
C LEU A 14 -15.59 1.05 5.60
N ASN A 15 -15.51 0.79 6.91
CA ASN A 15 -15.04 1.75 7.88
C ASN A 15 -13.52 1.85 7.86
N LYS A 16 -13.03 3.06 8.17
CA LYS A 16 -11.61 3.36 8.25
C LYS A 16 -11.19 3.35 9.71
N GLU A 17 -10.39 2.38 10.08
CA GLU A 17 -9.90 2.21 11.44
C GLU A 17 -8.52 2.83 11.61
N THR A 18 -8.33 3.51 12.74
CA THR A 18 -7.08 4.18 13.13
C THR A 18 -6.66 3.72 14.52
N GLY A 19 -5.37 3.84 14.87
CA GLY A 19 -4.88 3.43 16.19
C GLY A 19 -4.72 1.92 16.34
N PHE A 20 -4.40 1.24 15.24
CA PHE A 20 -4.10 -0.19 15.20
C PHE A 20 -2.65 -0.45 15.63
N ASP A 21 -2.44 -1.53 16.38
CA ASP A 21 -1.10 -1.92 16.84
C ASP A 21 -0.30 -2.64 15.75
N ARG A 22 -0.98 -3.34 14.83
CA ARG A 22 -0.38 -4.19 13.80
C ARG A 22 -1.24 -4.24 12.54
N ILE A 23 -0.58 -4.54 11.42
CA ILE A 23 -1.22 -4.90 10.14
C ILE A 23 -1.06 -6.41 9.98
N SER A 24 -2.15 -7.07 9.58
CA SER A 24 -2.22 -8.50 9.33
C SER A 24 -2.26 -8.81 7.83
N LEU A 25 -2.07 -10.09 7.50
CA LEU A 25 -2.23 -10.57 6.13
C LEU A 25 -3.68 -10.31 5.65
N ASN A 26 -3.83 -9.91 4.39
CA ASN A 26 -5.09 -9.54 3.73
C ASN A 26 -5.74 -8.21 4.19
N ASP A 27 -5.12 -7.46 5.09
CA ASP A 27 -5.61 -6.12 5.42
C ASP A 27 -5.48 -5.17 4.23
N ILE A 28 -6.52 -4.37 4.00
CA ILE A 28 -6.47 -3.28 3.02
C ILE A 28 -6.13 -2.00 3.76
N ILE A 29 -5.01 -1.38 3.40
CA ILE A 29 -4.50 -0.20 4.12
C ILE A 29 -4.25 0.97 3.18
N LYS A 30 -4.37 2.19 3.70
CA LYS A 30 -3.83 3.39 3.04
C LYS A 30 -2.53 3.79 3.69
N VAL A 31 -1.46 3.86 2.91
CA VAL A 31 -0.10 4.16 3.40
C VAL A 31 0.58 5.25 2.59
N SER A 32 1.50 5.97 3.24
CA SER A 32 2.49 6.81 2.59
C SER A 32 3.79 6.03 2.47
N LEU A 33 4.32 5.90 1.25
CA LEU A 33 5.61 5.26 0.99
C LEU A 33 6.67 6.30 0.62
N ARG A 34 7.89 6.12 1.12
CA ARG A 34 9.07 6.85 0.67
C ARG A 34 9.97 5.93 -0.14
N THR A 35 10.32 6.39 -1.34
CA THR A 35 11.28 5.73 -2.23
C THR A 35 12.67 6.31 -2.01
N THR A 36 13.71 5.52 -2.31
CA THR A 36 15.11 5.95 -2.21
C THR A 36 15.51 6.87 -3.36
N LYS A 37 14.89 6.70 -4.52
CA LYS A 37 15.03 7.54 -5.71
C LYS A 37 13.65 8.00 -6.19
N PRO A 38 13.56 9.13 -6.90
CA PRO A 38 12.32 9.54 -7.55
C PRO A 38 11.81 8.44 -8.50
N ILE A 39 10.50 8.23 -8.52
CA ILE A 39 9.82 7.29 -9.42
C ILE A 39 8.74 8.07 -10.16
N MET A 40 8.66 7.88 -11.47
CA MET A 40 7.55 8.39 -12.27
C MET A 40 6.36 7.46 -12.08
N SER A 41 5.29 7.96 -11.47
CA SER A 41 4.04 7.23 -11.30
C SER A 41 2.85 8.13 -11.63
N ASP A 42 1.75 7.50 -12.06
CA ASP A 42 0.46 8.15 -12.17
C ASP A 42 -0.47 7.60 -11.07
N SER A 43 -1.56 8.30 -10.76
CA SER A 43 -2.63 7.68 -10.00
C SER A 43 -3.22 6.52 -10.80
N TYR A 44 -3.52 5.41 -10.12
CA TYR A 44 -4.06 4.19 -10.73
C TYR A 44 -5.35 4.47 -11.50
N ARG A 45 -6.15 5.43 -11.01
CA ARG A 45 -7.38 5.87 -11.68
C ARG A 45 -7.12 6.50 -13.04
N LYS A 46 -5.99 7.19 -13.21
CA LYS A 46 -5.59 7.85 -14.47
C LYS A 46 -4.87 6.88 -15.41
N ASN A 47 -3.93 6.09 -14.89
CA ASN A 47 -3.21 5.10 -15.67
C ASN A 47 -2.94 3.85 -14.81
N ARG A 48 -3.59 2.74 -15.16
CA ARG A 48 -3.48 1.48 -14.41
C ARG A 48 -2.10 0.83 -14.55
N SER A 49 -1.39 1.06 -15.65
CA SER A 49 -0.08 0.47 -15.90
C SER A 49 1.02 1.13 -15.06
N THR A 50 0.98 2.46 -14.90
CA THR A 50 1.98 3.23 -14.13
C THR A 50 1.55 3.56 -12.70
N GLY A 51 0.29 3.26 -12.34
CA GLY A 51 -0.23 3.42 -10.99
C GLY A 51 -0.40 2.10 -10.22
N ALA A 52 -0.15 0.94 -10.83
CA ALA A 52 -0.12 -0.34 -10.13
C ALA A 52 1.26 -0.57 -9.53
N ILE A 53 1.30 -1.10 -8.31
CA ILE A 53 2.56 -1.46 -7.64
C ILE A 53 2.44 -2.81 -6.93
N ILE A 54 3.57 -3.48 -6.74
CA ILE A 54 3.73 -4.60 -5.82
C ILE A 54 4.89 -4.28 -4.87
N LEU A 55 4.84 -4.82 -3.66
CA LEU A 55 5.95 -4.82 -2.72
C LEU A 55 6.54 -6.22 -2.67
N VAL A 56 7.86 -6.30 -2.82
CA VAL A 56 8.61 -7.55 -2.79
C VAL A 56 9.57 -7.48 -1.62
N ASP A 57 9.61 -8.54 -0.81
CA ASP A 57 10.61 -8.69 0.25
C ASP A 57 11.96 -9.06 -0.37
N GLU A 58 13.00 -8.29 -0.07
CA GLU A 58 14.34 -8.50 -0.65
C GLU A 58 15.08 -9.72 -0.11
N SER A 59 14.67 -10.26 1.04
CA SER A 59 15.28 -11.44 1.67
C SER A 59 14.71 -12.75 1.14
N THR A 60 13.39 -12.78 0.86
CA THR A 60 12.70 -14.00 0.40
C THR A 60 12.33 -13.96 -1.09
N ASN A 61 12.37 -12.79 -1.73
CA ASN A 61 11.84 -12.51 -3.07
C ASN A 61 10.34 -12.77 -3.22
N GLU A 62 9.60 -12.86 -2.11
CA GLU A 62 8.15 -13.04 -2.13
C GLU A 62 7.43 -11.70 -2.34
N THR A 63 6.31 -11.75 -3.05
CA THR A 63 5.41 -10.60 -3.15
C THR A 63 4.57 -10.52 -1.88
N VAL A 64 4.80 -9.49 -1.07
CA VAL A 64 4.15 -9.32 0.24
C VAL A 64 2.91 -8.42 0.17
N ALA A 65 2.80 -7.59 -0.86
CA ALA A 65 1.62 -6.75 -1.05
C ALA A 65 1.43 -6.37 -2.53
N ALA A 66 0.18 -6.11 -2.90
CA ALA A 66 -0.19 -5.40 -4.12
C ALA A 66 -0.87 -4.08 -3.74
N GLY A 67 -0.71 -3.06 -4.57
CA GLY A 67 -1.20 -1.73 -4.26
C GLY A 67 -1.50 -0.88 -5.49
N MET A 68 -2.18 0.22 -5.23
CA MET A 68 -2.53 1.24 -6.21
C MET A 68 -2.09 2.61 -5.70
N VAL A 69 -1.46 3.39 -6.57
CA VAL A 69 -1.11 4.79 -6.30
C VAL A 69 -2.41 5.62 -6.36
N VAL A 70 -2.69 6.39 -5.32
CA VAL A 70 -3.93 7.17 -5.16
C VAL A 70 -3.67 8.65 -5.01
#